data_AF-L0F781-F1
#
_entry.id   AF-L0F781-F1
#
_cell.length_a   1.000
_cell.length_b   1.000
_cell.length_c   1.000
_cell.angle_alpha   90.00
_cell.angle_beta   90.00
_cell.angle_gamma   90.00
#
_symmetry.space_group_name_H-M   'P 1'
#
loop_
_entity.id
_entity.type
_entity.pdbx_description
1 polymer ?
#
loop_
_entity_poly.entity_id
_entity_poly.type
_entity_poly.pdbx_seq_one_letter_code
_entity_poly.pdbx_strand_id
1 'polypeptide(L)' 'MRVKTFSSPDPRLLEKEVNQWLEDTSWIKIVNITQSSAQTHLVSIWYEEPNVPFLG' A
#
# COMPACT_ATOMS: atom_id res chain seq x y z
N MET A 1 11.77 -2.61 6.53
CA MET A 1 10.79 -2.95 5.47
C MET A 1 9.44 -3.26 6.09
N ARG A 2 8.39 -2.58 5.65
CA ARG A 2 7.00 -2.73 6.13
C ARG A 2 6.13 -3.29 5.00
N VAL A 3 4.97 -3.86 5.36
CA VAL A 3 3.99 -4.37 4.40
C VAL A 3 2.60 -3.83 4.76
N LYS A 4 1.90 -3.31 3.76
CA LYS A 4 0.48 -2.92 3.84
C LYS A 4 -0.31 -3.86 2.94
N THR A 5 -1.35 -4.49 3.48
CA THR A 5 -2.23 -5.37 2.70
C THR A 5 -3.61 -4.78 2.64
N PHE A 6 -4.17 -4.74 1.44
CA PHE A 6 -5.52 -4.32 1.12
C PHE A 6 -6.28 -5.54 0.60
N SER A 7 -7.52 -5.71 1.04
CA SER A 7 -8.37 -6.80 0.59
C SER A 7 -9.81 -6.31 0.52
N SER A 8 -10.43 -6.48 -0.63
CA SER A 8 -11.85 -6.15 -0.80
C SER A 8 -12.49 -7.11 -1.80
N PRO A 9 -13.75 -7.52 -1.58
CA PRO A 9 -14.52 -8.26 -2.56
C PRO A 9 -14.91 -7.39 -3.77
N ASP A 10 -14.98 -6.07 -3.60
CA ASP A 10 -15.21 -5.12 -4.69
C ASP A 10 -13.86 -4.53 -5.18
N PRO A 11 -13.44 -4.80 -6.43
CA PRO A 11 -12.19 -4.30 -6.97
C PRO A 11 -12.16 -2.77 -7.10
N ARG A 12 -13.30 -2.09 -7.27
CA ARG A 12 -13.35 -0.62 -7.38
C ARG A 12 -13.07 0.04 -6.03
N LEU A 13 -13.61 -0.56 -4.97
CA LEU A 13 -13.32 -0.11 -3.60
C LEU A 13 -11.85 -0.32 -3.27
N LEU A 14 -11.30 -1.48 -3.66
CA LEU A 14 -9.88 -1.80 -3.46
C LEU A 14 -8.97 -0.77 -4.13
N GLU A 15 -9.24 -0.46 -5.40
CA GLU A 15 -8.47 0.53 -6.16
C GLU A 15 -8.50 1.91 -5.49
N LYS A 16 -9.69 2.34 -5.05
CA LYS A 16 -9.84 3.62 -4.35
C LYS A 16 -9.04 3.66 -3.05
N GLU A 17 -9.10 2.61 -2.24
CA GLU A 17 -8.38 2.53 -0.96
C GLU A 17 -6.86 2.51 -1.15
N VAL A 18 -6.38 1.74 -2.13
CA VAL A 18 -4.96 1.68 -2.48
C VAL A 18 -4.47 3.05 -2.95
N ASN A 19 -5.20 3.69 -3.88
CA ASN A 19 -4.82 4.99 -4.42
C ASN A 19 -4.81 6.08 -3.34
N GLN A 20 -5.85 6.13 -2.50
CA GLN A 20 -5.90 7.09 -1.39
C GLN A 20 -4.71 6.92 -0.45
N TRP A 21 -4.38 5.68 -0.08
CA TRP A 21 -3.25 5.42 0.80
C TRP A 21 -1.91 5.81 0.16
N LEU A 22 -1.74 5.57 -1.14
CA LEU A 22 -0.54 5.98 -1.88
C LEU A 22 -0.38 7.51 -1.93
N GLU A 23 -1.48 8.25 -2.09
CA GLU A 23 -1.48 9.72 -2.05
C GLU A 23 -1.11 10.24 -0.64
N ASP A 24 -1.76 9.70 0.39
CA ASP A 24 -1.53 10.07 1.80
C ASP A 24 -0.10 9.74 2.25
N THR A 25 0.52 8.73 1.63
CA THR A 25 1.87 8.25 1.94
C THR A 25 2.86 8.49 0.80
N SER A 26 2.70 9.57 0.04
CA SER A 26 3.63 9.95 -1.05
C SER A 26 5.11 10.06 -0.66
N TRP A 27 5.42 10.13 0.64
CA TRP A 27 6.76 10.20 1.22
C TRP A 27 7.43 8.82 1.44
N ILE A 28 6.70 7.70 1.35
CA ILE A 28 7.29 6.35 1.47
C ILE A 28 7.89 5.89 0.15
N LYS A 29 8.90 5.03 0.23
CA LYS A 29 9.48 4.35 -0.93
C LYS A 29 8.82 3.00 -1.10
N ILE A 30 8.11 2.80 -2.21
CA ILE A 30 7.57 1.49 -2.57
C ILE A 30 8.70 0.58 -3.06
N VAL A 31 8.80 -0.61 -2.48
CA VAL A 31 9.81 -1.62 -2.80
C VAL A 31 9.23 -2.69 -3.73
N ASN A 32 8.00 -3.13 -3.47
CA ASN A 32 7.34 -4.16 -4.27
C ASN A 32 5.82 -4.05 -4.13
N ILE A 33 5.10 -4.54 -5.14
CA ILE A 33 3.65 -4.68 -5.13
C ILE A 33 3.31 -6.08 -5.65
N THR A 34 2.52 -6.83 -4.91
CA THR A 34 1.98 -8.11 -5.39
C THR A 34 0.47 -8.11 -5.25
N GLN A 35 -0.16 -8.84 -6.15
CA GLN A 35 -1.61 -8.98 -6.20
C GLN A 35 -1.94 -10.47 -6.27
N SER A 36 -2.93 -10.89 -5.48
CA SER A 36 -3.56 -12.20 -5.63
C SER A 36 -4.85 -12.05 -6.41
N SER A 37 -5.01 -12.88 -7.44
CA SER A 37 -6.22 -12.96 -8.29
C SER A 37 -7.21 -14.05 -7.83
N ALA A 38 -7.02 -14.61 -6.62
CA ALA A 38 -7.97 -15.55 -6.03
C ALA A 38 -9.32 -14.89 -5.69
N GLN A 39 -10.26 -15.64 -5.09
CA GLN A 39 -11.66 -15.23 -4.80
C GLN A 39 -11.83 -13.91 -4.03
N THR A 40 -10.77 -13.36 -3.43
CA THR A 40 -10.76 -12.02 -2.84
C THR A 40 -9.61 -11.24 -3.45
N HIS A 41 -9.92 -10.10 -4.09
CA HIS A 41 -8.91 -9.21 -4.62
C HIS A 41 -8.05 -8.71 -3.46
N LEU A 42 -6.78 -9.10 -3.47
CA LEU A 42 -5.82 -8.78 -2.42
C LEU A 42 -4.60 -8.13 -3.05
N VAL A 43 -4.18 -7.00 -2.52
CA VAL A 43 -3.00 -6.25 -2.92
C VAL A 43 -2.11 -6.05 -1.71
N SER A 44 -0.86 -6.48 -1.80
CA SER A 44 0.16 -6.24 -0.78
C SER A 44 1.22 -5.30 -1.34
N ILE A 45 1.53 -4.25 -0.58
CA ILE A 45 2.54 -3.25 -0.92
C ILE A 45 3.64 -3.30 0.13
N TRP A 46 4.86 -3.58 -0.31
CA TRP A 46 6.07 -3.51 0.49
C TRP A 46 6.68 -2.14 0.34
N TYR A 47 7.02 -1.51 1.45
CA TYR A 47 7.55 -0.16 1.45
C TYR A 47 8.58 0.08 2.56
N GLU A 48 9.35 1.13 2.35
CA GLU A 48 10.33 1.67 3.28
C GLU A 48 9.98 3.10 3.61
N GLU A 49 10.00 3.42 4.90
CA GLU A 49 9.86 4.77 5.39
C GLU A 49 11.23 5.45 5.34
N PRO A 50 11.33 6.68 4.82
CA PRO A 50 12.57 7.44 4.86
C PRO A 50 13.01 7.63 6.31
N ASN A 51 14.30 7.43 6.56
CA ASN A 51 14.90 7.71 7.86
C ASN A 51 15.11 9.23 7.98
N VAL A 52 14.03 9.96 8.29
CA VAL A 52 14.09 11.40 8.55
C VAL A 52 14.47 11.65 10.01
N PRO A 53 15.55 12.42 10.28
CA PRO A 53 15.87 12.81 11.64
C PRO A 53 14.75 13.67 12.20
N PHE A 54 14.32 13.38 13.43
CA PHE A 54 13.35 14.19 14.16
C PHE A 54 13.94 15.60 14.33
N LEU A 55 13.36 16.59 13.66
CA LEU A 55 13.59 17.99 13.96
C LEU A 55 12.69 18.33 15.15
N GLY A 56 13.21 18.10 16.35
CA GLY A 56 12.61 18.51 17.63
C GLY A 56 12.69 20.01 17.85
#